data_AF-A0A368F9V4-F1
#
_entry.id   AF-A0A368F9V4-F1
#
_cell.length_a   1.000
_cell.length_b   1.000
_cell.length_c   1.000
_cell.angle_alpha   90.00
_cell.angle_beta   90.00
_cell.angle_gamma   90.00
#
_symmetry.space_group_name_H-M   'P 1'
#
loop_
_entity.id
_entity.type
_entity.pdbx_description
1 polymer ?
#
loop_
_entity_poly.entity_id
_entity_poly.type
_entity_poly.pdbx_seq_one_letter_code
_entity_poly.pdbx_strand_id
1 'polypeptide(L)'
;MQQLVASDLQLKNDGSDCAAIIHAFVNSGYNLREACASLDGVFAFVMADEHNIYIGRDPLGVRPLFYGFSGSGALVVGSEVKCIEQLCDRIDYFPPGCAAVVPIRSRTRSIAVQSYYTTPCVADRFLSMPNAQDLIREVLVKSVEKRLMGNRQFGFMLSGGLDSSLIA
;
A
#
# COMPACT_ATOMS: atom_id res chain seq x y z
N MET A 1 0.39 25.25 22.20
CA MET A 1 0.88 24.92 20.85
C MET A 1 2.29 24.36 21.01
N GLN A 2 2.39 23.08 21.38
CA GLN A 2 3.69 22.39 21.54
C GLN A 2 3.91 21.57 20.29
N GLN A 3 4.88 21.97 19.47
CA GLN A 3 5.50 21.10 18.49
C GLN A 3 6.21 19.99 19.27
N LEU A 4 5.61 18.79 19.28
CA LEU A 4 6.34 17.58 19.65
C LEU A 4 7.27 17.26 18.49
N VAL A 5 8.55 17.46 18.74
CA VAL A 5 9.65 17.08 17.85
C VAL A 5 9.55 15.57 17.64
N ALA A 6 9.41 15.15 16.37
CA ALA A 6 9.28 13.76 15.95
C ALA A 6 10.53 12.88 16.20
N SER A 7 11.52 13.34 16.96
CA SER A 7 12.84 12.71 17.05
C SER A 7 12.96 11.58 18.07
N ASP A 8 12.02 11.41 19.01
CA ASP A 8 12.18 10.46 20.13
C ASP A 8 11.06 9.42 20.29
N LEU A 9 10.18 9.25 19.30
CA LEU A 9 9.20 8.16 19.36
C LEU A 9 9.88 6.82 19.07
N GLN A 10 10.41 6.16 20.10
CA GLN A 10 10.91 4.79 20.02
C GLN A 10 9.74 3.82 19.85
N LEU A 11 9.29 3.66 18.61
CA LEU A 11 8.36 2.60 18.24
C LEU A 11 9.04 1.25 18.42
N LYS A 12 8.53 0.44 19.34
CA LYS A 12 8.99 -0.92 19.55
C LYS A 12 8.57 -1.77 18.35
N ASN A 13 9.53 -2.14 17.51
CA ASN A 13 9.33 -3.09 16.42
C ASN A 13 9.95 -4.45 16.81
N ASP A 14 9.15 -5.51 16.78
CA ASP A 14 9.56 -6.90 17.03
C ASP A 14 10.01 -7.63 15.74
N GLY A 15 10.21 -6.89 14.65
CA GLY A 15 10.60 -7.41 13.35
C GLY A 15 9.46 -7.52 12.34
N SER A 16 8.29 -6.95 12.65
CA SER A 16 7.17 -6.88 11.71
C SER A 16 7.42 -5.83 10.62
N ASP A 17 7.13 -6.22 9.38
CA ASP A 17 7.07 -5.34 8.21
C ASP A 17 5.95 -4.29 8.32
N CYS A 18 4.82 -4.61 8.97
CA CYS A 18 3.73 -3.68 9.21
C CYS A 18 4.16 -2.46 10.05
N ALA A 19 5.16 -2.60 10.93
CA ALA A 19 5.68 -1.46 11.70
C ALA A 19 6.25 -0.36 10.80
N ALA A 20 6.74 -0.69 9.60
CA ALA A 20 7.23 0.28 8.62
C ALA A 20 6.15 1.31 8.24
N ILE A 21 4.87 0.93 8.25
CA ILE A 21 3.75 1.84 7.97
C ILE A 21 3.66 2.92 9.06
N ILE A 22 3.76 2.51 10.34
CA ILE A 22 3.70 3.43 11.48
C ILE A 22 4.92 4.35 11.47
N HIS A 23 6.11 3.82 11.22
CA HIS A 23 7.32 4.62 11.08
C HIS A 23 7.21 5.63 9.93
N ALA A 24 6.72 5.23 8.76
CA ALA A 24 6.49 6.14 7.63
C ALA A 24 5.47 7.23 7.97
N PHE A 25 4.42 6.89 8.71
CA PHE A 25 3.41 7.86 9.14
C PHE A 25 3.95 8.89 10.13
N VAL A 26 4.75 8.46 11.11
CA VAL A 26 5.40 9.38 12.06
C VAL A 26 6.45 10.24 11.37
N ASN A 27 7.30 9.65 10.52
CA ASN A 27 8.38 10.36 9.84
C ASN A 27 7.90 11.38 8.80
N SER A 28 6.70 11.20 8.26
CA SER A 28 6.04 12.17 7.36
C SER A 28 5.27 13.26 8.12
N GLY A 29 5.43 13.36 9.44
CA GLY A 29 4.71 14.34 10.25
C GLY A 29 3.20 14.09 10.26
N TYR A 30 2.79 12.82 10.30
CA TYR A 30 1.38 12.38 10.28
C TYR A 30 0.64 12.68 8.97
N ASN A 31 1.38 12.86 7.87
CA ASN A 31 0.81 13.00 6.54
C ASN A 31 0.67 11.62 5.87
N LEU A 32 -0.55 11.08 5.88
CA LEU A 32 -0.84 9.76 5.32
C LEU A 32 -0.42 9.64 3.84
N ARG A 33 -0.62 10.69 3.04
CA ARG A 33 -0.30 10.69 1.61
C ARG A 33 1.20 10.53 1.38
N GLU A 34 2.00 11.29 2.13
CA GLU A 34 3.46 11.22 2.06
C GLU A 34 3.99 9.91 2.63
N ALA A 35 3.41 9.42 3.74
CA ALA A 35 3.72 8.11 4.29
C ALA A 35 3.53 7.01 3.24
N CYS A 36 2.36 6.94 2.60
CA CYS A 36 2.08 5.95 1.56
C CYS A 36 3.00 6.09 0.34
N ALA A 37 3.39 7.31 -0.04
CA ALA A 37 4.32 7.55 -1.15
C ALA A 37 5.77 7.10 -0.84
N SER A 38 6.17 7.06 0.44
CA SER A 38 7.50 6.60 0.87
C SER A 38 7.63 5.07 0.98
N LEU A 39 6.51 4.33 0.99
CA LEU A 39 6.52 2.89 1.17
C LEU A 39 6.80 2.17 -0.15
N ASP A 40 7.94 1.49 -0.23
CA ASP A 40 8.30 0.65 -1.38
C ASP A 40 7.93 -0.83 -1.12
N GLY A 41 6.66 -1.16 -1.34
CA GLY A 41 6.15 -2.52 -1.14
C GLY A 41 4.72 -2.70 -1.65
N VAL A 42 4.18 -3.89 -1.39
CA VAL A 42 2.77 -4.21 -1.65
C VAL A 42 2.03 -4.26 -0.32
N PHE A 43 0.94 -3.51 -0.20
CA PHE A 43 0.26 -3.28 1.07
C PHE A 43 -1.19 -2.85 0.85
N ALA A 44 -2.02 -3.24 1.80
CA ALA A 44 -3.33 -2.69 2.01
C ALA A 44 -3.53 -2.65 3.53
N PHE A 45 -3.76 -1.48 4.10
CA PHE A 45 -3.83 -1.33 5.55
C PHE A 45 -4.96 -0.43 5.99
N VAL A 46 -5.37 -0.64 7.24
CA VAL A 46 -6.23 0.24 8.01
C VAL A 46 -5.52 0.48 9.35
N MET A 47 -5.29 1.75 9.68
CA MET A 47 -4.73 2.20 10.95
C MET A 47 -5.75 3.15 11.59
N ALA A 48 -5.77 3.24 12.92
CA ALA A 48 -6.66 4.16 13.61
C ALA A 48 -5.95 4.85 14.77
N ASP A 49 -6.37 6.07 15.06
CA ASP A 49 -6.11 6.77 16.32
C ASP A 49 -7.43 7.02 17.07
N GLU A 50 -7.45 7.90 18.07
CA GLU A 50 -8.66 8.21 18.85
C GLU A 50 -9.76 8.93 18.03
N HIS A 51 -9.43 9.47 16.86
CA HIS A 51 -10.26 10.37 16.09
C HIS A 51 -10.52 9.89 14.67
N ASN A 52 -9.54 9.25 14.04
CA ASN A 52 -9.48 8.97 12.62
C ASN A 52 -9.10 7.53 12.31
N ILE A 53 -9.64 7.04 11.21
CA ILE A 53 -9.24 5.82 10.51
C ILE A 53 -8.46 6.25 9.27
N TYR A 54 -7.27 5.71 9.10
CA TYR A 54 -6.36 5.91 7.99
C TYR A 54 -6.35 4.65 7.14
N ILE A 55 -6.61 4.80 5.85
CA ILE A 55 -6.66 3.69 4.90
C ILE A 55 -5.63 3.97 3.81
N GLY A 56 -4.78 3.00 3.50
CA GLY A 56 -3.78 3.12 2.44
C GLY A 56 -3.69 1.84 1.62
N ARG A 57 -3.50 1.99 0.31
CA ARG A 57 -3.37 0.88 -0.62
C ARG A 57 -2.26 1.12 -1.64
N ASP A 58 -1.46 0.08 -1.87
CA ASP A 58 -0.24 0.13 -2.68
C ASP A 58 -0.42 0.71 -4.09
N PRO A 59 0.67 1.25 -4.70
CA PRO A 59 0.65 1.99 -5.96
C PRO A 59 -0.12 1.31 -7.10
N LEU A 60 0.01 -0.01 -7.22
CA LEU A 60 -0.58 -0.80 -8.32
C LEU A 60 -1.79 -1.63 -7.88
N GLY A 61 -2.13 -1.61 -6.59
CA GLY A 61 -3.24 -2.37 -6.01
C GLY A 61 -3.02 -3.88 -5.98
N VAL A 62 -1.78 -4.34 -5.83
CA VAL A 62 -1.43 -5.78 -5.75
C VAL A 62 -2.15 -6.45 -4.59
N ARG A 63 -2.25 -5.79 -3.43
CA ARG A 63 -3.06 -6.28 -2.31
C ARG A 63 -4.50 -5.79 -2.46
N PRO A 64 -5.50 -6.68 -2.43
CA PRO A 64 -6.91 -6.32 -2.54
C PRO A 64 -7.39 -5.57 -1.30
N LEU A 65 -8.24 -4.56 -1.51
CA LEU A 65 -8.91 -3.83 -0.44
C LEU A 65 -10.28 -3.36 -0.93
N PHE A 66 -11.30 -3.73 -0.20
CA PHE A 66 -12.69 -3.41 -0.44
C PHE A 66 -13.23 -2.63 0.74
N TYR A 67 -14.17 -1.74 0.47
CA TYR A 67 -14.85 -1.01 1.53
C TYR A 67 -16.33 -0.85 1.18
N GLY A 68 -17.13 -0.62 2.20
CA GLY A 68 -18.55 -0.36 2.07
C GLY A 68 -19.06 0.33 3.31
N PHE A 69 -20.37 0.55 3.34
CA PHE A 69 -21.05 1.10 4.50
C PHE A 69 -22.20 0.20 4.90
N SER A 70 -22.32 -0.02 6.20
CA SER A 70 -23.48 -0.73 6.76
C SER A 70 -24.73 0.15 6.68
N GLY A 71 -25.91 -0.46 6.88
CA GLY A 71 -27.17 0.27 6.92
C GLY A 71 -27.21 1.40 7.96
N SER A 72 -26.40 1.32 9.02
CA SER A 72 -26.27 2.38 10.04
C SER A 72 -25.32 3.51 9.64
N GLY A 73 -24.59 3.37 8.53
CA GLY A 73 -23.58 4.30 8.03
C GLY A 73 -22.17 4.06 8.58
N ALA A 74 -21.89 2.89 9.18
CA ALA A 74 -20.55 2.56 9.65
C ALA A 74 -19.67 2.09 8.49
N LEU A 75 -18.43 2.57 8.43
CA LEU A 75 -17.44 2.11 7.47
C LEU A 75 -17.05 0.65 7.77
N VAL A 76 -17.10 -0.19 6.75
CA VAL A 76 -16.66 -1.59 6.80
C VAL A 76 -15.57 -1.77 5.74
N VAL A 77 -14.46 -2.40 6.11
CA VAL A 77 -13.30 -2.62 5.21
C VAL A 77 -12.90 -4.08 5.28
N GLY A 78 -12.54 -4.67 4.15
CA GLY A 78 -12.09 -6.06 4.06
C GLY A 78 -11.12 -6.28 2.91
N SER A 79 -10.23 -7.26 3.06
CA SER A 79 -9.32 -7.69 1.99
C SER A 79 -10.03 -8.49 0.89
N GLU A 80 -11.21 -9.04 1.20
CA GLU A 80 -12.03 -9.82 0.27
C GLU A 80 -13.52 -9.46 0.42
N VAL A 81 -14.27 -9.53 -0.68
CA VAL A 81 -15.70 -9.17 -0.72
C VAL A 81 -16.53 -10.02 0.24
N LYS A 82 -16.29 -11.34 0.27
CA LYS A 82 -17.00 -12.29 1.14
C LYS A 82 -16.93 -11.94 2.63
N CYS A 83 -15.95 -11.15 3.06
CA CYS A 83 -15.82 -10.73 4.46
C CYS A 83 -16.80 -9.63 4.85
N ILE A 84 -17.31 -8.87 3.86
CA ILE A 84 -18.08 -7.63 4.11
C ILE A 84 -19.42 -7.58 3.38
N GLU A 85 -19.70 -8.52 2.47
CA GLU A 85 -20.93 -8.56 1.64
C GLU A 85 -22.23 -8.65 2.43
N GLN A 86 -22.23 -9.29 3.60
CA GLN A 86 -23.42 -9.38 4.45
C GLN A 86 -23.59 -8.15 5.36
N LEU A 87 -22.57 -7.31 5.45
CA LEU A 87 -22.52 -6.16 6.36
C LEU A 87 -22.79 -4.83 5.65
N CYS A 88 -22.69 -4.80 4.32
CA CYS A 88 -22.75 -3.58 3.51
C CYS A 88 -23.91 -3.63 2.51
N ASP A 89 -24.60 -2.51 2.34
CA ASP A 89 -25.62 -2.38 1.28
C ASP A 89 -24.98 -2.31 -0.12
N ARG A 90 -23.78 -1.72 -0.17
CA ARG A 90 -22.95 -1.56 -1.37
C ARG A 90 -21.49 -1.72 -1.00
N ILE A 91 -20.75 -2.40 -1.88
CA ILE A 91 -19.30 -2.58 -1.77
C ILE A 91 -18.65 -1.93 -2.96
N ASP A 92 -17.62 -1.14 -2.68
CA ASP A 92 -16.76 -0.54 -3.69
C ASP A 92 -15.31 -1.02 -3.47
N TYR A 93 -14.55 -1.04 -4.57
CA TYR A 93 -13.14 -1.34 -4.54
C TYR A 93 -12.36 -0.09 -4.12
N PHE A 94 -11.46 -0.22 -3.14
CA PHE A 94 -10.61 0.90 -2.76
C PHE A 94 -9.54 1.12 -3.84
N PRO A 95 -9.43 2.28 -4.50
CA PRO A 95 -8.59 2.43 -5.69
C PRO A 95 -7.09 2.23 -5.37
N PRO A 96 -6.29 1.74 -6.34
CA PRO A 96 -4.85 1.60 -6.19
C PRO A 96 -4.15 2.96 -6.08
N GLY A 97 -3.02 3.02 -5.36
CA GLY A 97 -2.20 4.23 -5.25
C GLY A 97 -2.91 5.39 -4.53
N CYS A 98 -3.84 5.04 -3.64
CA CYS A 98 -4.68 6.00 -2.95
C CYS A 98 -4.66 5.81 -1.43
N ALA A 99 -5.03 6.87 -0.72
CA ALA A 99 -5.18 6.91 0.72
C ALA A 99 -6.47 7.65 1.10
N ALA A 100 -7.02 7.36 2.27
CA ALA A 100 -8.21 8.04 2.79
C ALA A 100 -8.13 8.20 4.31
N VAL A 101 -8.70 9.30 4.81
CA VAL A 101 -8.86 9.57 6.24
C VAL A 101 -10.36 9.70 6.54
N VAL A 102 -10.84 8.92 7.50
CA VAL A 102 -12.26 8.87 7.87
C VAL A 102 -12.39 9.08 9.38
N PRO A 103 -13.10 10.11 9.85
CA PRO A 103 -13.30 10.29 11.29
C PRO A 103 -14.16 9.16 11.88
N ILE A 104 -13.74 8.58 13.02
CA ILE A 104 -14.36 7.39 13.63
C ILE A 104 -15.84 7.61 13.98
N ARG A 105 -16.19 8.83 14.41
CA ARG A 105 -17.58 9.16 14.79
C ARG A 105 -18.44 9.61 13.63
N SER A 106 -17.87 9.70 12.43
CA SER A 106 -18.59 10.13 11.24
C SER A 106 -19.47 9.00 10.71
N ARG A 107 -20.75 9.29 10.50
CA ARG A 107 -21.68 8.39 9.79
C ARG A 107 -21.85 8.87 8.37
N THR A 108 -20.80 8.70 7.57
CA THR A 108 -20.79 9.08 6.15
C THR A 108 -21.09 7.86 5.29
N ARG A 109 -21.61 8.09 4.08
CA ARG A 109 -21.76 7.06 3.03
C ARG A 109 -20.74 7.22 1.90
N SER A 110 -19.71 8.03 2.14
CA SER A 110 -18.65 8.32 1.19
C SER A 110 -17.34 8.54 1.92
N ILE A 111 -16.23 8.17 1.30
CA ILE A 111 -14.88 8.47 1.77
C ILE A 111 -14.21 9.47 0.81
N ALA A 112 -13.44 10.40 1.36
CA ALA A 112 -12.61 11.31 0.57
C ALA A 112 -11.29 10.61 0.23
N VAL A 113 -11.23 10.00 -0.95
CA VAL A 113 -10.03 9.31 -1.43
C VAL A 113 -9.08 10.29 -2.08
N GLN A 114 -7.81 10.20 -1.71
CA GLN A 114 -6.72 11.03 -2.23
C GLN A 114 -5.66 10.14 -2.90
N SER A 115 -5.35 10.42 -4.15
CA SER A 115 -4.25 9.75 -4.85
C SER A 115 -2.90 10.27 -4.36
N TYR A 116 -1.97 9.34 -4.11
CA TYR A 116 -0.58 9.64 -3.79
C TYR A 116 0.40 9.15 -4.86
N TYR A 117 -0.05 8.25 -5.75
CA TYR A 117 0.76 7.68 -6.81
C TYR A 117 0.09 7.82 -8.17
N THR A 118 0.89 8.08 -9.21
CA THR A 118 0.45 8.06 -10.60
C THR A 118 1.53 7.38 -11.41
N THR A 119 1.13 6.42 -12.24
CA THR A 119 2.06 5.70 -13.12
C THR A 119 2.69 6.71 -14.10
N PRO A 120 4.03 6.84 -14.11
CA PRO A 120 4.71 7.68 -15.08
C PRO A 120 4.38 7.19 -16.50
N CYS A 121 3.86 8.06 -17.36
CA CYS A 121 3.54 7.73 -18.76
C CYS A 121 4.54 8.31 -19.76
N VAL A 122 5.65 8.87 -19.27
CA VAL A 122 6.69 9.48 -20.12
C VAL A 122 7.75 8.44 -20.43
N ALA A 123 7.82 8.02 -21.70
CA ALA A 123 8.87 7.15 -22.17
C ALA A 123 10.19 7.92 -22.33
N ASP A 124 11.28 7.37 -21.80
CA ASP A 124 12.62 7.85 -22.11
C ASP A 124 12.97 7.45 -23.55
N ARG A 125 13.07 8.45 -24.43
CA ARG A 125 13.38 8.26 -25.86
C ARG A 125 14.87 8.31 -26.16
N PHE A 126 15.72 8.62 -25.17
CA PHE A 126 17.16 8.79 -25.35
C PHE A 126 17.96 7.57 -24.86
N LEU A 127 17.30 6.59 -24.25
CA LEU A 127 17.94 5.37 -23.77
C LEU A 127 18.34 4.47 -24.95
N SER A 128 19.64 4.25 -25.14
CA SER A 128 20.14 3.32 -26.16
C SER A 128 19.78 1.87 -25.82
N MET A 129 19.65 1.02 -26.85
CA MET A 129 19.32 -0.40 -26.66
C MET A 129 20.25 -1.16 -25.69
N PRO A 130 21.59 -1.02 -25.75
CA PRO A 130 22.47 -1.70 -24.79
C PRO A 130 22.20 -1.27 -23.34
N ASN A 131 22.12 0.04 -23.11
CA ASN A 131 21.81 0.58 -21.78
C ASN A 131 20.42 0.13 -21.28
N ALA A 132 19.44 0.01 -22.17
CA ALA A 132 18.11 -0.49 -21.82
C ALA A 132 18.16 -1.96 -21.37
N GLN A 133 18.95 -2.80 -22.04
CA GLN A 133 19.13 -4.20 -21.66
C GLN A 133 19.76 -4.34 -20.28
N ASP A 134 20.84 -3.59 -20.03
CA ASP A 134 21.53 -3.58 -18.74
C ASP A 134 20.61 -3.10 -17.62
N LEU A 135 19.87 -2.01 -17.87
CA LEU A 135 18.93 -1.43 -16.90
C LEU A 135 17.79 -2.40 -16.57
N ILE A 136 17.18 -3.03 -17.58
CA ILE A 136 16.09 -4.00 -17.36
C ILE A 136 16.62 -5.16 -16.52
N ARG A 137 17.79 -5.71 -16.86
CA ARG A 137 18.40 -6.82 -16.12
C ARG A 137 18.68 -6.42 -14.67
N GLU A 138 19.29 -5.27 -14.45
CA GLU A 138 19.63 -4.77 -13.12
C GLU A 138 18.39 -4.56 -12.25
N VAL A 139 17.39 -3.84 -12.78
CA VAL A 139 16.15 -3.53 -12.06
C VAL A 139 15.35 -4.80 -11.76
N LEU A 140 15.30 -5.74 -12.70
CA LEU A 140 14.61 -7.02 -12.51
C LEU A 140 15.28 -7.85 -11.40
N VAL A 141 16.60 -8.01 -11.44
CA VAL A 141 17.35 -8.75 -10.42
C VAL A 141 17.15 -8.12 -9.04
N LYS A 142 17.35 -6.80 -8.91
CA LYS A 142 17.13 -6.08 -7.64
C LYS A 142 15.69 -6.23 -7.14
N SER A 143 14.71 -6.22 -8.05
CA SER A 143 13.31 -6.40 -7.71
C SER A 143 12.99 -7.79 -7.17
N VAL A 144 13.64 -8.83 -7.71
CA VAL A 144 13.51 -10.22 -7.23
C VAL A 144 14.21 -10.37 -5.89
N GLU A 145 15.46 -9.93 -5.76
CA GLU A 145 16.22 -9.97 -4.49
C GLU A 145 15.45 -9.31 -3.35
N LYS A 146 14.83 -8.15 -3.59
CA LYS A 146 14.01 -7.45 -2.61
C LYS A 146 12.82 -8.30 -2.11
N ARG A 147 12.27 -9.16 -2.95
CA ARG A 147 11.10 -10.01 -2.65
C ARG A 147 11.46 -11.36 -2.05
N LEU A 148 12.75 -11.72 -2.04
CA LEU A 148 13.28 -12.89 -1.34
C LEU A 148 13.68 -12.59 0.11
N MET A 149 13.47 -11.37 0.58
CA MET A 149 13.66 -11.03 2.00
C MET A 149 12.55 -11.68 2.85
N GLY A 150 12.87 -12.79 3.51
CA GLY A 150 11.94 -13.47 4.42
C GLY A 150 12.56 -14.70 5.09
N ASN A 151 12.02 -15.07 6.25
CA ASN A 151 12.52 -16.19 7.06
C ASN A 151 11.88 -17.55 6.71
N ARG A 152 11.36 -17.69 5.48
CA ARG A 152 10.64 -18.90 5.03
C ARG A 152 11.17 -19.38 3.69
N GLN A 153 10.90 -20.65 3.39
CA GLN A 153 11.20 -21.20 2.07
C GLN A 153 10.32 -20.54 1.01
N PHE A 154 10.91 -20.28 -0.15
CA PHE A 154 10.25 -19.69 -1.30
C PHE A 154 9.92 -20.76 -2.34
N GLY A 155 8.85 -20.55 -3.10
CA GLY A 155 8.50 -21.35 -4.26
C GLY A 155 8.27 -20.43 -5.46
N PHE A 156 8.51 -20.96 -6.66
CA PHE A 156 8.33 -20.24 -7.92
C PHE A 156 7.27 -20.93 -8.77
N MET A 157 6.45 -20.14 -9.45
CA MET A 157 5.49 -20.65 -10.43
C MET A 157 6.13 -20.65 -11.82
N LEU A 158 6.31 -21.84 -12.39
CA LEU A 158 6.92 -22.02 -13.72
C LEU A 158 5.86 -22.48 -14.71
N SER A 159 5.49 -21.61 -15.65
CA SER A 159 4.56 -21.96 -16.74
C SER A 159 5.28 -22.45 -17.99
N GLY A 160 6.60 -22.25 -18.07
CA GLY A 160 7.41 -22.48 -19.28
C GLY A 160 7.44 -21.28 -20.25
N GLY A 161 6.71 -20.21 -19.93
CA GLY A 161 6.78 -18.93 -20.66
C GLY A 161 7.93 -18.06 -20.19
N LEU A 162 8.38 -17.16 -21.08
CA LEU A 162 9.52 -16.26 -20.86
C LEU A 162 9.46 -15.54 -19.52
N ASP A 163 8.31 -14.94 -19.17
CA ASP A 163 8.17 -14.15 -17.94
C ASP A 163 8.43 -14.99 -16.68
N SER A 164 7.80 -16.17 -16.58
CA SER A 164 8.00 -17.06 -15.44
C SER A 164 9.44 -17.59 -15.35
N SER A 165 10.09 -17.79 -16.51
CA SER A 165 11.47 -18.24 -16.61
C SER A 165 12.49 -17.15 -16.30
N LEU A 166 12.13 -15.87 -16.43
CA LEU A 166 13.00 -14.76 -16.05
C LEU A 166 12.95 -14.47 -14.55
N ILE A 167 11.85 -14.83 -13.89
CA ILE A 167 11.67 -14.64 -12.44
C ILE A 167 12.27 -15.79 -11.61
N ALA A 168 12.18 -17.02 -12.12
CA ALA A 168 12.68 -18.24 -11.47
C ALA A 168 14.19 -18.43 -11.69
#